data_AF-A0A8S1XVY6-F1
#
_entry.id   AF-A0A8S1XVY6-F1
#
_cell.length_a   1.000
_cell.length_b   1.000
_cell.length_c   1.000
_cell.angle_alpha   90.00
_cell.angle_beta   90.00
_cell.angle_gamma   90.00
#
_symmetry.space_group_name_H-M   'P 1'
#
loop_
_entity.id
_entity.type
_entity.pdbx_description
1 polymer ?
#
loop_
_entity_poly.entity_id
_entity_poly.type
_entity_poly.pdbx_seq_one_letter_code
_entity_poly.pdbx_strand_id
1 'polypeptide(L)'
;MVMAVENQKQKKQKALAALVISLIAIRKVVIARFVGRQKTAPKLIMLLPHKSKNSQCFWMISLPTTEDIRHFQFATLKRSAPPSQMAVSTMINSVWIQKRCLQKMDNLKNFLK
;
A
#
# COMPACT_ATOMS: atom_id res chain seq x y z
N MET A 1 -1.10 -7.30 9.48
CA MET A 1 -0.02 -7.92 10.29
C MET A 1 1.31 -7.62 9.62
N VAL A 2 2.30 -7.13 10.35
CA VAL A 2 3.62 -6.79 9.81
C VAL A 2 4.55 -7.96 10.03
N MET A 3 5.17 -8.45 8.97
CA MET A 3 6.27 -9.41 9.07
C MET A 3 7.56 -8.60 9.14
N ALA A 4 7.97 -8.28 10.36
CA ALA A 4 9.29 -7.77 10.66
C ALA A 4 10.09 -8.90 11.32
N VAL A 5 11.27 -9.20 10.80
CA VAL A 5 12.20 -10.08 11.51
C VAL A 5 12.92 -9.23 12.56
N GLU A 6 12.36 -9.23 13.77
CA GLU A 6 13.09 -8.86 14.97
C GLU A 6 13.77 -10.14 15.49
N ASN A 7 15.02 -10.43 15.09
CA ASN A 7 15.75 -11.54 15.70
C ASN A 7 17.29 -11.45 15.61
N GLN A 8 17.94 -11.93 16.67
CA GLN A 8 19.29 -11.59 17.15
C GLN A 8 20.51 -11.96 16.26
N LYS A 9 20.31 -12.60 15.11
CA LYS A 9 21.42 -13.04 14.23
C LYS A 9 21.52 -12.17 12.98
N GLN A 10 22.53 -11.30 12.95
CA GLN A 10 22.78 -10.33 11.86
C GLN A 10 22.72 -10.93 10.45
N LYS A 11 23.16 -12.19 10.26
CA LYS A 11 23.12 -12.86 8.95
C LYS A 11 21.70 -12.99 8.38
N LYS A 12 20.71 -13.33 9.22
CA LYS A 12 19.31 -13.50 8.77
C LYS A 12 18.67 -12.16 8.42
N GLN A 13 19.02 -11.12 9.15
CA GLN A 13 18.55 -9.76 8.90
C GLN A 13 19.07 -9.23 7.56
N LYS A 14 20.36 -9.45 7.24
CA LYS A 14 20.96 -9.08 5.95
C LYS A 14 20.32 -9.82 4.77
N ALA A 15 20.01 -11.10 4.92
CA ALA A 15 19.36 -11.88 3.87
C ALA A 15 17.95 -11.37 3.55
N LEU A 16 17.14 -11.09 4.58
CA LEU A 16 15.80 -10.53 4.40
C LEU A 16 15.85 -9.11 3.83
N ALA A 17 16.80 -8.31 4.29
CA ALA A 17 17.05 -6.97 3.77
C ALA A 17 17.34 -6.98 2.27
N ALA A 18 18.26 -7.84 1.84
CA ALA A 18 18.60 -8.01 0.42
C ALA A 18 17.37 -8.44 -0.40
N LEU A 19 16.54 -9.34 0.14
CA LEU A 19 15.31 -9.78 -0.51
C LEU A 19 14.28 -8.67 -0.66
N VAL A 20 14.07 -7.84 0.37
CA VAL A 20 13.15 -6.69 0.30
C VAL A 20 13.62 -5.71 -0.76
N ILE A 21 14.92 -5.38 -0.79
CA ILE A 21 15.50 -4.45 -1.75
C ILE A 21 15.38 -4.98 -3.18
N SER A 22 15.68 -6.27 -3.41
CA SER A 22 15.59 -6.87 -4.75
C SER A 22 14.15 -6.92 -5.26
N LEU A 23 13.18 -7.26 -4.41
CA LEU A 23 11.77 -7.26 -4.78
C LEU A 23 11.24 -5.86 -5.13
N ILE A 24 11.68 -4.83 -4.39
CA ILE A 24 11.35 -3.43 -4.72
C ILE A 24 11.96 -3.05 -6.07
N ALA A 25 13.21 -3.40 -6.33
CA ALA A 25 13.89 -3.11 -7.60
C ALA A 25 13.18 -3.75 -8.80
N ILE A 26 12.70 -4.99 -8.65
CA ILE A 26 12.02 -5.75 -9.71
C ILE A 26 10.51 -5.43 -9.77
N ARG A 27 9.98 -4.62 -8.83
CA ARG A 27 8.54 -4.34 -8.68
C ARG A 27 7.69 -5.62 -8.57
N LYS A 28 8.19 -6.60 -7.83
CA LYS A 28 7.51 -7.88 -7.59
C LYS A 28 7.07 -8.03 -6.14
N VAL A 29 6.03 -8.82 -5.95
CA VAL A 29 5.50 -9.21 -4.63
C VAL A 29 5.65 -10.72 -4.46
N VAL A 30 5.63 -11.18 -3.22
CA VAL A 30 5.72 -12.61 -2.91
C VAL A 30 4.35 -13.12 -2.50
N ILE A 31 3.95 -14.27 -3.05
CA ILE A 31 2.77 -15.01 -2.62
C ILE A 31 3.25 -16.16 -1.74
N ALA A 32 2.62 -16.34 -0.57
CA ALA A 32 2.99 -17.38 0.37
C ALA A 32 1.76 -18.03 1.00
N ARG A 33 1.96 -19.25 1.52
CA ARG A 33 1.00 -19.95 2.36
C ARG A 33 1.31 -19.63 3.81
N PHE A 34 0.35 -19.09 4.55
CA PHE A 34 0.46 -18.80 5.96
C PHE A 34 -0.37 -19.76 6.80
N VAL A 35 0.26 -20.35 7.83
CA VAL A 35 -0.40 -21.20 8.82
C VAL A 35 0.03 -20.68 10.19
N GLY A 36 -0.90 -20.09 10.93
CA GLY A 36 -0.58 -19.41 12.19
C GLY A 36 -0.31 -20.37 13.34
N ARG A 37 -1.12 -21.43 13.47
CA ARG A 37 -0.96 -22.49 14.48
C ARG A 37 -1.13 -23.87 13.84
N GLN A 38 -0.61 -24.90 14.50
CA GLN A 38 -0.86 -26.28 14.09
C GLN A 38 -2.37 -26.53 14.01
N LYS A 39 -2.82 -27.23 12.96
CA LYS A 39 -4.24 -27.52 12.66
C LYS A 39 -5.12 -26.31 12.28
N THR A 40 -4.55 -25.13 12.03
CA THR A 40 -5.34 -24.02 11.45
C THR A 40 -5.43 -24.14 9.93
N ALA A 41 -6.56 -23.70 9.38
CA ALA A 41 -6.74 -23.62 7.92
C ALA A 41 -5.67 -22.70 7.31
N PRO A 42 -4.96 -23.14 6.26
CA PRO A 42 -3.95 -22.33 5.60
C PRO A 42 -4.61 -21.14 4.91
N LYS A 43 -3.98 -19.97 5.02
CA LYS A 43 -4.40 -18.75 4.32
C LYS A 43 -3.43 -18.41 3.21
N LEU A 44 -3.96 -18.00 2.06
CA LEU A 44 -3.16 -17.42 1.00
C LEU A 44 -2.85 -15.96 1.36
N ILE A 45 -1.57 -15.58 1.33
CA ILE A 45 -1.13 -14.23 1.68
C ILE A 45 -0.22 -13.65 0.59
N MET A 46 -0.28 -12.33 0.46
CA MET A 46 0.67 -11.52 -0.27
C MET A 46 1.59 -10.80 0.73
N LEU A 47 2.89 -10.90 0.48
CA LEU A 47 3.94 -10.17 1.19
C LEU A 47 4.39 -8.99 0.32
N LEU A 48 4.00 -7.80 0.73
CA LEU A 48 4.36 -6.56 0.05
C LEU A 48 5.64 -5.99 0.68
N PRO A 49 6.75 -5.88 -0.07
CA PRO A 49 7.99 -5.34 0.45
C PRO A 49 7.85 -3.85 0.76
N HIS A 50 8.34 -3.45 1.93
CA HIS A 50 8.34 -2.05 2.34
C HIS A 50 9.67 -1.68 2.99
N LYS A 51 10.23 -0.56 2.52
CA LYS A 51 11.45 0.04 3.04
C LYS A 51 11.10 1.31 3.80
N SER A 52 11.22 1.25 5.12
CA SER A 52 11.22 2.44 5.99
C SER A 52 12.66 2.91 6.24
N LYS A 53 12.83 4.11 6.79
CA LYS A 53 14.15 4.67 7.16
C LYS A 53 14.88 3.78 8.17
N ASN A 54 14.12 3.18 9.11
CA ASN A 54 14.69 2.46 10.25
C ASN A 54 14.54 0.95 10.13
N SER A 55 13.75 0.45 9.18
CA SER A 55 13.46 -0.98 9.06
C SER A 55 13.02 -1.39 7.66
N GLN A 56 13.32 -2.63 7.31
CA GLN A 56 12.83 -3.28 6.10
C GLN A 56 11.91 -4.42 6.54
N CYS A 57 10.69 -4.41 6.04
CA CYS A 57 9.65 -5.33 6.46
C CYS A 57 8.75 -5.73 5.30
N PHE A 58 7.93 -6.76 5.52
CA PHE A 58 6.86 -7.14 4.62
C PHE A 58 5.51 -6.82 5.27
N TRP A 59 4.62 -6.17 4.52
CA TRP A 59 3.21 -6.13 4.88
C TRP A 59 2.56 -7.44 4.47
N MET A 60 1.93 -8.12 5.42
CA MET A 60 1.19 -9.33 5.15
C MET A 60 -0.29 -8.98 4.94
N ILE A 61 -0.77 -9.31 3.75
CA ILE A 61 -2.13 -9.06 3.30
C ILE A 61 -2.74 -10.42 2.91
N SER A 62 -3.89 -10.79 3.49
CA SER A 62 -4.60 -12.00 3.07
C SER A 62 -5.21 -11.79 1.70
N LEU A 63 -5.05 -12.76 0.81
CA LEU A 63 -5.69 -12.75 -0.49
C LEU A 63 -7.07 -13.43 -0.41
N PRO A 64 -8.08 -12.89 -1.10
CA PRO A 64 -9.36 -13.56 -1.22
C PRO A 64 -9.18 -14.86 -2.01
N THR A 65 -9.98 -15.84 -1.64
CA THR A 65 -10.09 -17.12 -2.33
C THR A 65 -11.14 -17.03 -3.44
N THR A 66 -11.26 -18.07 -4.26
CA THR A 66 -12.26 -18.12 -5.34
C THR A 66 -13.69 -18.01 -4.84
N GLU A 67 -13.97 -18.52 -3.66
CA GLU A 67 -15.27 -18.48 -2.99
C GLU A 67 -15.62 -17.09 -2.41
N ASP A 68 -14.61 -16.25 -2.14
CA ASP A 68 -14.82 -14.89 -1.65
C ASP A 68 -15.17 -13.90 -2.79
N ILE A 69 -14.88 -14.26 -4.05
CA ILE A 69 -15.11 -13.39 -5.21
C ILE A 69 -16.59 -13.37 -5.56
N ARG A 70 -17.18 -12.17 -5.57
CA ARG A 70 -18.58 -11.94 -5.97
C ARG A 70 -18.66 -11.24 -7.32
N HIS A 71 -19.30 -11.88 -8.29
CA HIS A 71 -19.47 -11.35 -9.63
C HIS A 71 -20.75 -10.50 -9.72
N PHE A 72 -20.63 -9.20 -9.46
CA PHE A 72 -21.71 -8.24 -9.68
C PHE A 72 -21.58 -7.57 -11.04
N GLN A 73 -22.68 -7.49 -11.79
CA GLN A 73 -22.74 -6.75 -13.04
C GLN A 73 -23.26 -5.34 -12.76
N PHE A 74 -22.49 -4.33 -13.15
CA PHE A 74 -22.88 -2.92 -13.08
C PHE A 74 -22.97 -2.35 -14.48
N ALA A 75 -23.97 -1.50 -14.74
CA ALA A 75 -24.05 -0.76 -15.99
C ALA A 75 -22.88 0.23 -16.09
N THR A 76 -22.33 0.41 -17.29
CA THR A 76 -21.28 1.39 -17.53
C THR A 76 -21.78 2.79 -17.20
N LEU A 77 -21.05 3.51 -16.36
CA LEU A 77 -21.40 4.88 -15.99
C LEU A 77 -21.25 5.81 -17.21
N LYS A 78 -22.26 6.64 -17.46
CA LYS A 78 -22.21 7.67 -18.51
C LYS A 78 -21.31 8.82 -18.08
N ARG A 79 -20.63 9.44 -19.04
CA ARG A 79 -19.83 10.65 -18.78
C ARG A 79 -20.74 11.80 -18.35
N SER A 80 -20.38 12.48 -17.27
CA SER A 80 -21.14 13.62 -16.74
C SER A 80 -20.99 14.87 -17.62
N ALA A 81 -21.94 15.80 -17.50
CA ALA A 81 -21.88 17.08 -18.21
C ALA A 81 -20.74 17.98 -17.67
N PRO A 82 -20.14 18.85 -18.51
CA PRO A 82 -19.09 19.80 -18.08
C PRO A 82 -19.41 20.62 -16.82
N PRO A 83 -20.62 21.20 -16.64
CA PRO A 83 -20.91 21.99 -15.43
C PRO A 83 -20.88 21.14 -14.15
N SER A 84 -21.37 19.90 -14.20
CA SER A 84 -21.33 18.99 -13.06
C SER A 84 -19.90 18.62 -12.67
N GLN A 85 -19.00 18.48 -13.65
CA GLN A 85 -17.59 18.21 -13.38
C GLN A 85 -16.91 19.39 -12.66
N MET A 86 -17.24 20.63 -13.05
CA MET A 86 -16.69 21.84 -12.41
C MET A 86 -17.20 22.02 -10.97
N ALA A 87 -18.48 21.72 -10.72
CA ALA A 87 -19.02 21.76 -9.37
C ALA A 87 -18.34 20.72 -8.45
N VAL A 88 -18.15 19.49 -8.96
CA VAL A 88 -17.48 18.42 -8.22
C VAL A 88 -16.01 18.72 -7.99
N SER A 89 -15.29 19.30 -8.96
CA SER A 89 -13.87 19.66 -8.76
C SER A 89 -13.71 20.75 -7.70
N THR A 90 -14.60 21.74 -7.70
CA THR A 90 -14.64 22.80 -6.68
C THR A 90 -14.89 22.20 -5.30
N MET A 91 -15.82 21.24 -5.19
CA MET A 91 -16.10 20.53 -3.94
C MET A 91 -14.93 19.65 -3.47
N ILE A 92 -14.29 18.90 -4.38
CA ILE A 92 -13.12 18.07 -4.03
C ILE A 92 -12.02 18.96 -3.46
N ASN A 93 -11.78 20.12 -4.07
CA ASN A 93 -10.75 21.05 -3.62
C ASN A 93 -11.06 21.67 -2.24
N SER A 94 -12.34 21.95 -1.94
CA SER A 94 -12.72 22.52 -0.64
C SER A 94 -12.73 21.49 0.48
N VAL A 95 -13.08 20.24 0.19
CA VAL A 95 -13.23 19.15 1.19
C VAL A 95 -11.93 18.39 1.42
N TRP A 96 -10.87 18.62 0.62
CA TRP A 96 -9.62 17.86 0.74
C TRP A 96 -8.91 18.07 2.10
N ILE A 97 -8.84 17.02 2.91
CA ILE A 97 -8.44 17.07 4.34
C ILE A 97 -6.90 17.14 4.54
N GLN A 98 -6.10 16.87 3.52
CA GLN A 98 -4.65 16.67 3.68
C GLN A 98 -3.84 17.98 3.65
N LYS A 99 -4.15 18.88 4.59
CA LYS A 99 -3.59 20.24 4.76
C LYS A 99 -2.08 20.35 5.10
N ARG A 100 -1.25 19.31 4.88
CA ARG A 100 0.17 19.31 5.33
C ARG A 100 1.23 19.59 4.26
N CYS A 101 0.90 19.55 2.97
CA CYS A 101 1.89 19.73 1.89
C CYS A 101 1.85 21.12 1.23
N LEU A 102 0.68 21.77 1.12
CA LEU A 102 0.56 23.06 0.43
C LEU A 102 1.26 24.20 1.18
N GLN A 103 1.12 24.27 2.51
CA GLN A 103 1.84 25.27 3.33
C GLN A 103 3.36 25.20 3.19
N LYS A 104 3.93 24.02 2.94
CA LYS A 104 5.38 23.86 2.79
C LYS A 104 5.88 24.42 1.45
N MET A 105 5.06 24.35 0.40
CA MET A 105 5.39 24.93 -0.91
C MET A 105 5.17 26.44 -0.94
N ASP A 106 4.15 26.95 -0.24
CA ASP A 106 3.89 28.39 -0.16
C ASP A 106 4.96 29.11 0.69
N ASN A 107 5.41 28.50 1.79
CA ASN A 107 6.50 29.03 2.60
C ASN A 107 7.85 29.01 1.87
N LEU A 108 8.11 28.04 0.98
CA LEU A 108 9.34 28.01 0.16
C LEU A 108 9.35 29.10 -0.92
N LYS A 109 8.18 29.45 -1.48
CA LYS A 109 8.07 30.54 -2.47
C LYS A 109 8.25 31.92 -1.83
N ASN A 110 7.85 32.09 -0.58
CA ASN A 110 8.06 33.33 0.18
C ASN A 110 9.50 33.48 0.70
N PHE A 111 10.30 32.41 0.74
CA PHE A 111 11.71 32.44 1.15
C PHE A 111 12.67 32.72 -0.03
N LEU A 112 12.19 32.62 -1.27
CA LEU A 112 12.94 32.88 -2.50
C LEU A 112 12.61 34.25 -3.13
N LYS A 113 12.00 35.15 -2.36
CA LYS A 113 11.87 36.58 -2.63
C LYS A 113 12.64 37.35 -1.57
#